data_AF-A0A346N3J9-F1
#
_entry.id   AF-A0A346N3J9-F1
#
_cell.length_a   1.000
_cell.length_b   1.000
_cell.length_c   1.000
_cell.angle_alpha   90.00
_cell.angle_beta   90.00
_cell.angle_gamma   90.00
#
_symmetry.space_group_name_H-M   'P 1'
#
loop_
_entity.id
_entity.type
_entity.pdbx_description
1 polymer ?
#
loop_
_entity_poly.entity_id
_entity_poly.type
_entity_poly.pdbx_seq_one_letter_code
_entity_poly.pdbx_strand_id
1 'polypeptide(L)'
;MTTVLILFCIQCLLGAFDNLWHHELEAGLSRQPQARTELALHTLRELLYAPIFVGIAWWSWQGAWAWLLIALLATEMVVTITDFVVEDRTRRLPPMERVLHTVLAMNYGALLALWAPILQQWTRLPTAMTAVDHGPWSWALGVFGAGVLGWGLYDLFAVARLGVPQWLREPLRVEPNEAPRTLLVTGATGFIGRALVRRLLQRGERIIVLSRDPLRAEYLFGPRVEALGSLAAIDAERRIDAIVNLAGEPVAGGLWTRARRERLLQSRIAVTTEVTMLIRRLRHKPAVLVNASAIGWYGERGDTALGEDSGAGEGFLSMLCRRWEEAAWAATREGVRVCRLRIGLVLGRGGGVLQPLALATRLAGGTVLGDGRHWMSWIHLQDLLRIIDLALEDEDLHGGINAVAPQPLPQAAFAAALAGSLRRPLPWRVPAWLLRLMAGEMADLFLVSQRVEPRRLLAAGFRHELGGIDAALDQILHQALPAPVAARVWVNQRCPVCRTTMGLQQATAQRGGVDLAFCPVEADRELAAWGLQREQLRRRLYVQTRDGRLLSGIDAFAAIWAALPRRRWIATLMRLPLLYPISCMVYDLAVAPLLSGWDERRARRRELAQLR
;
A
#
# COMPACT_ATOMS: atom_id res chain seq x y z
N MET A 1 45.23 -9.90 -9.54
CA MET A 1 44.17 -10.25 -8.56
C MET A 1 43.95 -9.13 -7.54
N THR A 2 44.97 -8.65 -6.83
CA THR A 2 44.82 -7.61 -5.79
C THR A 2 44.07 -6.35 -6.27
N THR A 3 44.41 -5.82 -7.44
CA THR A 3 43.69 -4.66 -8.03
C THR A 3 42.21 -4.96 -8.26
N VAL A 4 41.86 -6.16 -8.71
CA VAL A 4 40.46 -6.60 -8.90
C VAL A 4 39.73 -6.64 -7.56
N LEU A 5 40.35 -7.16 -6.51
CA LEU A 5 39.77 -7.20 -5.16
C LEU A 5 39.55 -5.78 -4.59
N ILE A 6 40.47 -4.85 -4.84
CA ILE A 6 40.32 -3.44 -4.47
C ILE A 6 39.11 -2.82 -5.18
N LEU A 7 39.01 -2.99 -6.50
CA LEU A 7 37.87 -2.46 -7.27
C LEU A 7 36.54 -3.08 -6.83
N PHE A 8 36.53 -4.35 -6.43
CA PHE A 8 35.36 -4.99 -5.83
C PHE A 8 34.97 -4.34 -4.49
N CYS A 9 35.93 -4.06 -3.63
CA CYS A 9 35.67 -3.39 -2.36
C CYS A 9 35.13 -1.97 -2.58
N ILE A 10 35.70 -1.23 -3.54
CA ILE A 10 35.18 0.09 -3.94
C ILE A 10 33.75 -0.02 -4.47
N GLN A 11 33.47 -1.01 -5.34
CA GLN A 11 32.13 -1.26 -5.87
C GLN A 11 31.13 -1.52 -4.75
N CYS A 12 31.50 -2.36 -3.77
CA CYS A 12 30.64 -2.68 -2.63
C CYS A 12 30.36 -1.46 -1.76
N LEU A 13 31.38 -0.63 -1.47
CA LEU A 13 31.21 0.56 -0.65
C LEU A 13 30.31 1.60 -1.32
N LEU A 14 30.50 1.82 -2.63
CA LEU A 14 29.66 2.74 -3.40
C LEU A 14 28.22 2.23 -3.51
N GLY A 15 28.02 0.93 -3.77
CA GLY A 15 26.69 0.33 -3.82
C GLY A 15 25.99 0.32 -2.45
N ALA A 16 26.73 0.11 -1.36
CA ALA A 16 26.17 0.20 -0.01
C ALA A 16 25.77 1.63 0.35
N PHE A 17 26.56 2.62 -0.06
CA PHE A 17 26.21 4.03 0.10
C PHE A 17 24.94 4.38 -0.68
N ASP A 18 24.84 3.94 -1.93
CA ASP A 18 23.68 4.16 -2.79
C ASP A 18 22.38 3.60 -2.17
N ASN A 19 22.42 2.31 -1.80
CA ASN A 19 21.31 1.63 -1.14
C ASN A 19 20.88 2.29 0.17
N LEU A 20 21.84 2.67 1.02
CA LEU A 20 21.52 3.26 2.31
C LEU A 20 21.02 4.71 2.17
N TRP A 21 21.79 5.55 1.46
CA TRP A 21 21.55 6.98 1.39
C TRP A 21 20.43 7.33 0.41
N HIS A 22 20.57 6.95 -0.86
CA HIS A 22 19.61 7.32 -1.89
C HIS A 22 18.33 6.50 -1.80
N HIS A 23 18.44 5.17 -1.71
CA HIS A 23 17.25 4.31 -1.74
C HIS A 23 16.44 4.33 -0.44
N GLU A 24 17.06 4.22 0.73
CA GLU A 24 16.31 4.14 2.00
C GLU A 24 16.15 5.48 2.73
N LEU A 25 17.21 6.27 2.90
CA LEU A 25 17.14 7.50 3.70
C LEU A 25 16.51 8.68 2.94
N GLU A 26 16.90 8.91 1.69
CA GLU A 26 16.40 10.01 0.87
C GLU A 26 15.06 9.66 0.19
N ALA A 27 15.01 8.56 -0.57
CA ALA A 27 13.81 8.16 -1.30
C ALA A 27 12.85 7.33 -0.43
N GLY A 28 13.35 6.46 0.45
CA GLY A 28 12.52 5.53 1.23
C GLY A 28 11.74 4.56 0.35
N LEU A 29 12.39 4.00 -0.69
CA LEU A 29 11.79 3.13 -1.71
C LEU A 29 10.99 1.99 -1.09
N SER A 30 11.50 1.39 0.00
CA SER A 30 10.86 0.31 0.75
C SER A 30 9.42 0.64 1.20
N ARG A 31 9.04 1.92 1.23
CA ARG A 31 7.74 2.46 1.65
C ARG A 31 6.90 2.98 0.48
N GLN A 32 7.43 2.96 -0.74
CA GLN A 32 6.79 3.48 -1.94
C GLN A 32 6.25 2.33 -2.81
N PRO A 33 4.92 2.19 -2.95
CA PRO A 33 4.34 1.11 -3.77
C PRO A 33 4.77 1.14 -5.24
N GLN A 34 5.02 2.33 -5.81
CA GLN A 34 5.50 2.47 -7.19
C GLN A 34 6.92 1.93 -7.41
N ALA A 35 7.78 1.97 -6.39
CA ALA A 35 9.17 1.50 -6.45
C ALA A 35 9.30 -0.03 -6.35
N ARG A 36 8.17 -0.77 -6.33
CA ARG A 36 8.20 -2.23 -6.14
C ARG A 36 8.99 -2.96 -7.22
N THR A 37 8.91 -2.52 -8.47
CA THR A 37 9.63 -3.16 -9.58
C THR A 37 11.14 -2.91 -9.47
N GLU A 38 11.53 -1.68 -9.13
CA GLU A 38 12.91 -1.26 -8.85
C GLU A 38 13.48 -2.10 -7.69
N LEU A 39 12.79 -2.15 -6.54
CA LEU A 39 13.20 -2.98 -5.41
C LEU A 39 13.31 -4.49 -5.75
N ALA A 40 12.48 -5.00 -6.65
CA ALA A 40 12.57 -6.40 -7.08
C ALA A 40 13.82 -6.65 -7.94
N LEU A 41 14.24 -5.68 -8.75
CA LEU A 41 15.50 -5.72 -9.49
C LEU A 41 16.69 -5.59 -8.53
N HIS A 42 16.63 -4.70 -7.53
CA HIS A 42 17.66 -4.60 -6.48
C HIS A 42 17.81 -5.93 -5.73
N THR A 43 16.68 -6.52 -5.30
CA THR A 43 16.65 -7.83 -4.65
C THR A 43 17.34 -8.89 -5.51
N LEU A 44 16.99 -8.96 -6.81
CA LEU A 44 17.60 -9.93 -7.72
C LEU A 44 19.11 -9.69 -7.85
N ARG A 45 19.52 -8.44 -8.10
CA ARG A 45 20.92 -8.03 -8.23
C ARG A 45 21.74 -8.41 -6.99
N GLU A 46 21.23 -8.13 -5.81
CA GLU A 46 21.91 -8.41 -4.53
C GLU A 46 21.99 -9.90 -4.23
N LEU A 47 20.93 -10.67 -4.50
CA LEU A 47 20.96 -12.12 -4.36
C LEU A 47 21.89 -12.80 -5.37
N LEU A 48 22.19 -12.17 -6.52
CA LEU A 48 23.24 -12.61 -7.44
C LEU A 48 24.64 -12.22 -6.92
N TYR A 49 24.81 -11.02 -6.36
CA TYR A 49 26.08 -10.55 -5.83
C TYR A 49 26.55 -11.31 -4.58
N ALA A 50 25.65 -11.68 -3.67
CA ALA A 50 26.00 -12.37 -2.44
C ALA A 50 26.86 -13.64 -2.66
N PRO A 51 26.46 -14.61 -3.52
CA PRO A 51 27.30 -15.76 -3.82
C PRO A 51 28.55 -15.42 -4.63
N ILE A 52 28.58 -14.33 -5.41
CA ILE A 52 29.78 -13.86 -6.11
C ILE A 52 30.83 -13.39 -5.11
N PHE A 53 30.46 -12.52 -4.15
CA PHE A 53 31.39 -11.97 -3.17
C PHE A 53 31.92 -13.05 -2.23
N VAL A 54 31.04 -13.88 -1.67
CA VAL A 54 31.46 -15.01 -0.83
C VAL A 54 32.25 -16.04 -1.64
N GLY A 55 31.87 -16.25 -2.90
CA GLY A 55 32.54 -17.15 -3.83
C GLY A 55 33.98 -16.77 -4.12
N ILE A 56 34.22 -15.52 -4.52
CA ILE A 56 35.55 -14.99 -4.85
C ILE A 56 36.42 -14.84 -3.61
N ALA A 57 35.81 -14.56 -2.46
CA ALA A 57 36.54 -14.43 -1.20
C ALA A 57 37.32 -15.69 -0.84
N TRP A 58 36.74 -16.87 -1.09
CA TRP A 58 37.25 -18.14 -0.55
C TRP A 58 37.54 -19.20 -1.58
N TRP A 59 37.11 -19.04 -2.84
CA TRP A 59 37.32 -20.04 -3.88
C TRP A 59 37.79 -19.46 -5.22
N SER A 60 38.66 -20.22 -5.90
CA SER A 60 38.90 -20.09 -7.34
C SER A 60 37.98 -21.07 -8.07
N TRP A 61 37.14 -20.53 -8.95
CA TRP A 61 36.09 -21.23 -9.68
C TRP A 61 36.68 -21.68 -11.01
N GLN A 62 37.05 -22.95 -11.12
CA GLN A 62 37.79 -23.49 -12.28
C GLN A 62 36.91 -24.34 -13.19
N GLY A 63 37.25 -24.41 -14.48
CA GLY A 63 36.54 -25.20 -15.48
C GLY A 63 35.07 -24.79 -15.61
N ALA A 64 34.15 -25.74 -15.43
CA ALA A 64 32.72 -25.47 -15.54
C ALA A 64 32.21 -24.43 -14.51
N TRP A 65 32.83 -24.35 -13.33
CA TRP A 65 32.47 -23.33 -12.33
C TRP A 65 32.86 -21.92 -12.77
N ALA A 66 33.97 -21.77 -13.50
CA ALA A 66 34.36 -20.49 -14.11
C ALA A 66 33.30 -20.00 -15.10
N TRP A 67 32.76 -20.90 -15.92
CA TRP A 67 31.69 -20.59 -16.86
C TRP A 67 30.38 -20.20 -16.16
N LEU A 68 30.04 -20.87 -15.05
CA LEU A 68 28.89 -20.48 -14.22
C LEU A 68 29.05 -19.06 -13.66
N LEU A 69 30.25 -18.73 -13.15
CA LEU A 69 30.55 -17.40 -12.64
C LEU A 69 30.46 -16.32 -13.74
N ILE A 70 30.98 -16.59 -14.95
CA ILE A 70 30.83 -15.70 -16.11
C ILE A 70 29.36 -15.50 -16.46
N ALA A 71 28.56 -16.56 -16.48
CA ALA A 71 27.13 -16.47 -16.76
C ALA A 71 26.37 -15.65 -15.69
N LEU A 72 26.79 -15.79 -14.42
CA LEU A 72 26.23 -15.04 -13.30
C LEU A 72 26.53 -13.54 -13.42
N LEU A 73 27.77 -13.17 -13.75
CA LEU A 73 28.18 -11.78 -14.02
C LEU A 73 27.48 -11.18 -15.24
N ALA A 74 27.34 -11.96 -16.32
CA ALA A 74 26.61 -11.51 -17.50
C ALA A 74 25.13 -11.27 -17.20
N THR A 75 24.52 -12.14 -16.38
CA THR A 75 23.13 -11.98 -15.92
C THR A 75 22.99 -10.73 -15.06
N GLU A 76 23.89 -10.55 -14.10
CA GLU A 76 23.91 -9.36 -13.24
C GLU A 76 24.08 -8.08 -14.07
N MET A 77 24.96 -8.05 -15.07
CA MET A 77 25.13 -6.90 -15.96
C MET A 77 23.81 -6.53 -16.66
N VAL A 78 23.07 -7.54 -17.15
CA VAL A 78 21.75 -7.32 -17.77
C VAL A 78 20.75 -6.77 -16.76
N VAL A 79 20.75 -7.28 -15.53
CA VAL A 79 19.90 -6.77 -14.44
C VAL A 79 20.24 -5.32 -14.15
N THR A 80 21.52 -4.97 -13.98
CA THR A 80 21.97 -3.60 -13.67
C THR A 80 21.67 -2.60 -14.78
N ILE A 81 21.80 -2.98 -16.05
CA ILE A 81 21.36 -2.13 -17.18
C ILE A 81 19.84 -1.96 -17.18
N THR A 82 19.10 -3.03 -16.90
CA THR A 82 17.63 -2.99 -16.85
C THR A 82 17.16 -2.08 -15.71
N ASP A 83 17.82 -2.15 -14.56
CA ASP A 83 17.55 -1.36 -13.37
C ASP A 83 17.65 0.14 -13.68
N PHE A 84 18.76 0.58 -14.27
CA PHE A 84 18.94 1.96 -14.71
C PHE A 84 17.83 2.46 -15.65
N VAL A 85 17.39 1.62 -16.60
CA VAL A 85 16.31 1.97 -17.53
C VAL A 85 14.96 2.06 -16.82
N VAL A 86 14.70 1.19 -15.84
CA VAL A 86 13.46 1.20 -15.06
C VAL A 86 13.42 2.40 -14.13
N GLU A 87 14.53 2.70 -13.47
CA GLU A 87 14.68 3.80 -12.56
C GLU A 87 14.43 5.16 -13.25
N ASP A 88 15.08 5.42 -14.39
CA ASP A 88 14.90 6.66 -15.17
C ASP A 88 13.46 6.86 -15.66
N ARG A 89 12.73 5.76 -15.89
CA ARG A 89 11.31 5.81 -16.30
C ARG A 89 10.34 6.00 -15.14
N THR A 90 10.72 5.63 -13.92
CA THR A 90 9.79 5.56 -12.78
C THR A 90 9.87 6.76 -11.86
N ARG A 91 11.04 7.41 -11.74
CA ARG A 91 11.20 8.66 -10.96
C ARG A 91 12.29 9.55 -11.54
N ARG A 92 12.25 10.84 -11.19
CA ARG A 92 13.33 11.78 -11.56
C ARG A 92 14.53 11.57 -10.64
N LEU A 93 15.67 11.26 -11.23
CA LEU A 93 16.92 11.06 -10.49
C LEU A 93 17.55 12.41 -10.08
N PRO A 94 17.81 12.63 -8.77
CA PRO A 94 18.67 13.69 -8.29
C PRO A 94 20.00 13.72 -9.04
N PRO A 95 20.61 14.90 -9.24
CA PRO A 95 21.90 15.02 -9.91
C PRO A 95 23.01 14.18 -9.24
N MET A 96 23.01 14.08 -7.91
CA MET A 96 24.02 13.32 -7.16
C MET A 96 23.94 11.82 -7.43
N GLU A 97 22.72 11.26 -7.44
CA GLU A 97 22.46 9.84 -7.73
C GLU A 97 22.96 9.48 -9.15
N ARG A 98 22.73 10.36 -10.15
CA ARG A 98 23.25 10.18 -11.52
C ARG A 98 24.78 10.17 -11.59
N VAL A 99 25.45 11.03 -10.82
CA VAL A 99 26.92 11.04 -10.76
C VAL A 99 27.41 9.74 -10.13
N LEU A 100 26.79 9.29 -9.04
CA LEU A 100 27.15 8.03 -8.38
C LEU A 100 26.99 6.83 -9.32
N HIS A 101 25.89 6.75 -10.07
CA HIS A 101 25.65 5.68 -11.06
C HIS A 101 26.70 5.67 -12.16
N THR A 102 27.14 6.85 -12.60
CA THR A 102 28.22 6.98 -13.59
C THR A 102 29.54 6.43 -13.04
N VAL A 103 29.88 6.77 -11.79
CA VAL A 103 31.10 6.28 -11.12
C VAL A 103 31.03 4.75 -10.91
N LEU A 104 29.88 4.23 -10.45
CA LEU A 104 29.64 2.80 -10.30
C LEU A 104 29.82 2.05 -11.62
N ALA A 105 29.27 2.56 -12.73
CA ALA A 105 29.41 1.96 -14.04
C ALA A 105 30.86 1.96 -14.54
N MET A 106 31.59 3.06 -14.34
CA MET A 106 33.02 3.15 -14.69
C MET A 106 33.88 2.15 -13.90
N ASN A 107 33.67 2.08 -12.58
CA ASN A 107 34.40 1.15 -11.71
C ASN A 107 34.08 -0.32 -12.08
N TYR A 108 32.82 -0.64 -12.36
CA TYR A 108 32.41 -1.97 -12.78
C TYR A 108 32.99 -2.36 -14.14
N GLY A 109 33.04 -1.44 -15.10
CA GLY A 109 33.71 -1.67 -16.39
C GLY A 109 35.21 -1.95 -16.24
N ALA A 110 35.90 -1.18 -15.39
CA ALA A 110 37.33 -1.40 -15.09
C ALA A 110 37.56 -2.75 -14.39
N LEU A 111 36.70 -3.11 -13.43
CA LEU A 111 36.71 -4.40 -12.75
C LEU A 111 36.62 -5.56 -13.75
N LEU A 112 35.63 -5.54 -14.64
CA LEU A 112 35.43 -6.59 -15.64
C LEU A 112 36.59 -6.67 -16.63
N ALA A 113 37.12 -5.53 -17.09
CA ALA A 113 38.26 -5.51 -18.00
C ALA A 113 39.51 -6.17 -17.39
N LEU A 114 39.79 -5.89 -16.10
CA LEU A 114 40.93 -6.46 -15.39
C LEU A 114 40.72 -7.92 -14.97
N TRP A 115 39.47 -8.34 -14.76
CA TRP A 115 39.16 -9.69 -14.29
C TRP A 115 38.92 -10.68 -15.44
N ALA A 116 38.48 -10.23 -16.61
CA ALA A 116 38.27 -11.04 -17.80
C ALA A 116 39.44 -11.99 -18.16
N PRO A 117 40.72 -11.56 -18.19
CA PRO A 117 41.83 -12.49 -18.49
C PRO A 117 42.00 -13.57 -17.42
N ILE A 118 41.70 -13.28 -16.14
CA ILE A 118 41.75 -14.25 -15.04
C ILE A 118 40.62 -15.28 -15.20
N LEU A 119 39.41 -14.82 -15.49
CA LEU A 119 38.27 -15.71 -15.76
C LEU A 119 38.53 -16.60 -16.98
N GLN A 120 39.13 -16.06 -18.04
CA GLN A 120 39.53 -16.84 -19.21
C GLN A 120 40.59 -17.89 -18.89
N GLN A 121 41.51 -17.60 -17.97
CA GLN A 121 42.45 -18.60 -17.49
C GLN A 121 41.74 -19.71 -16.71
N TRP A 122 40.81 -19.34 -15.83
CA TRP A 122 40.06 -20.29 -15.00
C TRP A 122 39.17 -21.23 -15.81
N THR A 123 38.59 -20.79 -16.93
CA THR A 123 37.78 -21.65 -17.82
C THR A 123 38.59 -22.74 -18.52
N ARG A 124 39.92 -22.57 -18.62
CA ARG A 124 40.84 -23.57 -19.23
C ARG A 124 41.35 -24.61 -18.24
N LEU A 125 41.12 -24.41 -16.94
CA LEU A 125 41.50 -25.35 -15.89
C LEU A 125 40.46 -26.48 -15.76
N PRO A 126 40.84 -27.66 -15.22
CA PRO A 126 39.88 -28.70 -14.86
C PRO A 126 38.80 -28.17 -13.89
N THR A 127 37.59 -28.72 -13.99
CA THR A 127 36.48 -28.30 -13.12
C THR A 127 36.80 -28.60 -11.66
N ALA A 128 37.01 -27.55 -10.87
CA ALA A 128 37.29 -27.63 -9.45
C ALA A 128 36.88 -26.34 -8.74
N MET A 129 36.60 -26.43 -7.44
CA MET A 129 36.59 -25.27 -6.54
C MET A 129 37.79 -25.42 -5.62
N THR A 130 38.78 -24.55 -5.78
CA THR A 130 39.99 -24.58 -4.95
C THR A 130 39.93 -23.47 -3.93
N ALA A 131 40.20 -23.78 -2.67
CA ALA A 131 40.21 -22.77 -1.62
C ALA A 131 41.33 -21.76 -1.88
N VAL A 132 41.02 -20.48 -1.73
CA VAL A 132 41.97 -19.37 -1.85
C VAL A 132 41.86 -18.48 -0.62
N ASP A 133 42.97 -17.86 -0.25
CA ASP A 133 43.03 -16.85 0.80
C ASP A 133 43.73 -15.62 0.23
N HIS A 134 43.01 -14.49 0.19
CA HIS A 134 43.49 -13.19 -0.23
C HIS A 134 43.79 -12.28 0.96
N GLY A 135 43.91 -12.84 2.16
CA GLY A 135 44.17 -12.14 3.42
C GLY A 135 42.99 -11.23 3.80
N PRO A 136 43.24 -9.95 4.10
CA PRO A 136 42.17 -9.04 4.53
C PRO A 136 41.06 -8.86 3.47
N TRP A 137 41.38 -9.06 2.19
CA TRP A 137 40.41 -8.93 1.10
C TRP A 137 39.36 -10.04 1.11
N SER A 138 39.72 -11.28 1.47
CA SER A 138 38.77 -12.39 1.62
C SER A 138 37.75 -12.11 2.73
N TRP A 139 38.22 -11.59 3.87
CA TRP A 139 37.35 -11.18 4.96
C TRP A 139 36.46 -10.00 4.58
N ALA A 140 37.00 -8.97 3.94
CA ALA A 140 36.22 -7.82 3.47
C ALA A 140 35.09 -8.26 2.52
N LEU A 141 35.40 -9.09 1.52
CA LEU A 141 34.41 -9.63 0.58
C LEU A 141 33.40 -10.56 1.26
N GLY A 142 33.82 -11.34 2.26
CA GLY A 142 32.91 -12.15 3.07
C GLY A 142 31.90 -11.30 3.84
N VAL A 143 32.36 -10.21 4.47
CA VAL A 143 31.49 -9.24 5.17
C VAL A 143 30.56 -8.54 4.19
N PHE A 144 31.06 -8.09 3.04
CA PHE A 144 30.23 -7.49 2.00
C PHE A 144 29.19 -8.47 1.46
N GLY A 145 29.56 -9.73 1.21
CA GLY A 145 28.64 -10.78 0.79
C GLY A 145 27.51 -11.02 1.81
N ALA A 146 27.83 -11.03 3.11
CA ALA A 146 26.83 -11.12 4.16
C ALA A 146 25.93 -9.87 4.24
N GLY A 147 26.51 -8.67 4.11
CA GLY A 147 25.78 -7.40 4.11
C GLY A 147 24.80 -7.28 2.93
N VAL A 148 25.27 -7.61 1.73
CA VAL A 148 24.46 -7.63 0.50
C VAL A 148 23.35 -8.68 0.58
N LEU A 149 23.61 -9.87 1.15
CA LEU A 149 22.56 -10.85 1.41
C LEU A 149 21.52 -10.31 2.39
N GLY A 150 21.95 -9.66 3.48
CA GLY A 150 21.06 -9.04 4.45
C GLY A 150 20.17 -7.95 3.83
N TRP A 151 20.74 -7.10 2.97
CA TRP A 151 20.00 -6.07 2.25
C TRP A 151 19.05 -6.67 1.21
N GLY A 152 19.48 -7.69 0.47
CA GLY A 152 18.62 -8.41 -0.48
C GLY A 152 17.41 -9.05 0.18
N LEU A 153 17.58 -9.58 1.40
CA LEU A 153 16.46 -10.09 2.19
C LEU A 153 15.54 -8.97 2.71
N TYR A 154 16.11 -7.82 3.08
CA TYR A 154 15.33 -6.63 3.47
C TYR A 154 14.47 -6.12 2.31
N ASP A 155 15.04 -5.96 1.12
CA ASP A 155 14.32 -5.53 -0.08
C ASP A 155 13.29 -6.57 -0.52
N LEU A 156 13.63 -7.87 -0.45
CA LEU A 156 12.68 -8.96 -0.71
C LEU A 156 11.45 -8.85 0.20
N PHE A 157 11.65 -8.58 1.49
CA PHE A 157 10.57 -8.38 2.44
C PHE A 157 9.75 -7.12 2.12
N ALA A 158 10.41 -6.04 1.70
CA ALA A 158 9.73 -4.82 1.25
C ALA A 158 8.86 -5.07 0.00
N VAL A 159 9.39 -5.75 -1.02
CA VAL A 159 8.68 -6.12 -2.25
C VAL A 159 7.44 -6.98 -1.93
N ALA A 160 7.60 -7.96 -1.04
CA ALA A 160 6.52 -8.82 -0.58
C ALA A 160 5.44 -8.03 0.17
N ARG A 161 5.84 -7.04 0.98
CA ARG A 161 4.93 -6.16 1.73
C ARG A 161 4.16 -5.19 0.83
N LEU A 162 4.81 -4.59 -0.17
CA LEU A 162 4.20 -3.57 -1.04
C LEU A 162 3.12 -4.20 -1.95
N GLY A 163 3.41 -5.37 -2.56
CA GLY A 163 2.49 -6.10 -3.46
C GLY A 163 1.95 -5.29 -4.65
N VAL A 164 1.08 -5.87 -5.49
CA VAL A 164 0.41 -5.12 -6.59
C VAL A 164 -0.72 -4.20 -6.08
N PRO A 165 -1.16 -3.19 -6.85
CA PRO A 165 -2.29 -2.35 -6.46
C PRO A 165 -3.57 -3.14 -6.17
N GLN A 166 -4.36 -2.67 -5.20
CA GLN A 166 -5.59 -3.36 -4.79
C GLN A 166 -6.61 -3.47 -5.92
N TRP A 167 -6.72 -2.46 -6.80
CA TRP A 167 -7.65 -2.50 -7.94
C TRP A 167 -7.27 -3.54 -9.00
N LEU A 168 -6.03 -4.05 -8.98
CA LEU A 168 -5.59 -5.14 -9.84
C LEU A 168 -5.76 -6.51 -9.15
N ARG A 169 -5.55 -6.60 -7.83
CA ARG A 169 -5.78 -7.83 -7.02
C ARG A 169 -7.25 -8.16 -6.87
N GLU A 170 -8.03 -7.15 -6.50
CA GLU A 170 -9.48 -7.22 -6.32
C GLU A 170 -10.12 -6.10 -7.15
N PRO A 171 -10.27 -6.32 -8.47
CA PRO A 171 -10.95 -5.41 -9.35
C PRO A 171 -12.36 -5.10 -8.84
N LEU A 172 -12.78 -3.87 -9.10
CA LEU A 172 -14.12 -3.41 -8.77
C LEU A 172 -15.01 -3.51 -9.99
N ARG A 173 -16.16 -4.16 -9.81
CA ARG A 173 -17.29 -3.98 -10.72
C ARG A 173 -17.82 -2.57 -10.54
N VAL A 174 -17.88 -1.84 -11.63
CA VAL A 174 -18.48 -0.50 -11.66
C VAL A 174 -19.94 -0.67 -12.01
N GLU A 175 -20.83 -0.12 -11.17
CA GLU A 175 -22.25 -0.06 -11.50
C GLU A 175 -22.47 0.92 -12.65
N PRO A 176 -23.27 0.58 -13.67
CA PRO A 176 -23.67 1.54 -14.68
C PRO A 176 -24.36 2.73 -14.00
N ASN A 177 -23.84 3.93 -14.20
CA ASN A 177 -24.44 5.16 -13.71
C ASN A 177 -24.75 6.04 -14.91
N GLU A 178 -26.04 6.29 -15.16
CA GLU A 178 -26.52 7.08 -16.30
C GLU A 178 -26.20 8.58 -16.16
N ALA A 179 -26.02 9.06 -14.92
CA ALA A 179 -25.72 10.44 -14.60
C ALA A 179 -24.60 10.54 -13.53
N PRO A 180 -23.35 10.18 -13.86
CA PRO A 180 -22.27 10.15 -12.90
C PRO A 180 -21.90 11.56 -12.42
N ARG A 181 -21.84 11.75 -11.11
CA ARG A 181 -21.35 12.95 -10.46
C ARG A 181 -19.83 13.00 -10.51
N THR A 182 -19.28 14.19 -10.59
CA THR A 182 -17.83 14.44 -10.53
C THR A 182 -17.46 14.88 -9.12
N LEU A 183 -16.68 14.05 -8.42
CA LEU A 183 -16.25 14.30 -7.04
C LEU A 183 -14.75 14.58 -7.00
N LEU A 184 -14.37 15.66 -6.32
CA LEU A 184 -12.99 15.97 -5.98
C LEU A 184 -12.67 15.43 -4.59
N VAL A 185 -11.68 14.54 -4.47
CA VAL A 185 -11.23 13.96 -3.21
C VAL A 185 -9.79 14.37 -2.92
N THR A 186 -9.58 15.08 -1.82
CA THR A 186 -8.23 15.33 -1.29
C THR A 186 -7.89 14.28 -0.23
N GLY A 187 -6.59 14.03 0.01
CA GLY A 187 -6.18 13.00 0.99
C GLY A 187 -6.57 11.57 0.58
N ALA A 188 -6.88 11.37 -0.70
CA ALA A 188 -7.35 10.10 -1.25
C ALA A 188 -6.38 8.94 -0.98
N THR A 189 -5.07 9.18 -1.00
CA THR A 189 -4.04 8.14 -0.78
C THR A 189 -3.96 7.65 0.68
N GLY A 190 -4.66 8.33 1.60
CA GLY A 190 -4.72 7.99 3.02
C GLY A 190 -5.60 6.77 3.33
N PHE A 191 -5.69 6.42 4.62
CA PHE A 191 -6.45 5.24 5.06
C PHE A 191 -7.94 5.32 4.70
N ILE A 192 -8.61 6.41 5.10
CA ILE A 192 -10.03 6.65 4.83
C ILE A 192 -10.25 6.95 3.35
N GLY A 193 -9.41 7.82 2.77
CA GLY A 193 -9.50 8.23 1.37
C GLY A 193 -9.46 7.06 0.37
N ARG A 194 -8.60 6.06 0.60
CA ARG A 194 -8.51 4.90 -0.31
C ARG A 194 -9.80 4.10 -0.33
N ALA A 195 -10.41 3.91 0.84
CA ALA A 195 -11.66 3.18 0.97
C ALA A 195 -12.84 3.99 0.38
N LEU A 196 -12.83 5.31 0.56
CA LEU A 196 -13.83 6.21 -0.02
C LEU A 196 -13.76 6.21 -1.55
N VAL A 197 -12.59 6.43 -2.15
CA VAL A 197 -12.45 6.42 -3.62
C VAL A 197 -12.88 5.08 -4.20
N ARG A 198 -12.50 3.97 -3.55
CA ARG A 198 -12.95 2.63 -3.95
C ARG A 198 -14.48 2.53 -3.96
N ARG A 199 -15.14 3.03 -2.93
CA ARG A 199 -16.61 3.02 -2.79
C ARG A 199 -17.30 3.92 -3.82
N LEU A 200 -16.79 5.13 -4.06
CA LEU A 200 -17.36 6.05 -5.04
C LEU A 200 -17.20 5.53 -6.48
N LEU A 201 -16.06 4.90 -6.80
CA LEU A 201 -15.86 4.24 -8.10
C LEU A 201 -16.81 3.06 -8.32
N GLN A 202 -17.17 2.31 -7.26
CA GLN A 202 -18.17 1.24 -7.38
C GLN A 202 -19.54 1.77 -7.79
N ARG A 203 -19.91 2.96 -7.30
CA ARG A 203 -21.16 3.67 -7.64
C ARG A 203 -21.16 4.32 -9.05
N GLY A 204 -20.08 4.13 -9.82
CA GLY A 204 -19.96 4.70 -11.16
C GLY A 204 -19.65 6.20 -11.20
N GLU A 205 -19.26 6.81 -10.08
CA GLU A 205 -18.94 8.23 -10.01
C GLU A 205 -17.59 8.56 -10.67
N ARG A 206 -17.42 9.80 -11.16
CA ARG A 206 -16.15 10.30 -11.71
C ARG A 206 -15.32 10.92 -10.60
N ILE A 207 -14.08 10.47 -10.43
CA ILE A 207 -13.24 10.89 -9.30
C ILE A 207 -12.02 11.67 -9.76
N ILE A 208 -11.88 12.88 -9.24
CA ILE A 208 -10.67 13.69 -9.31
C ILE A 208 -9.95 13.54 -7.97
N VAL A 209 -8.68 13.16 -7.99
CA VAL A 209 -7.85 13.00 -6.80
C VAL A 209 -6.80 14.10 -6.75
N LEU A 210 -6.82 14.92 -5.69
CA LEU A 210 -5.70 15.81 -5.38
C LEU A 210 -4.64 15.04 -4.59
N SER A 211 -3.42 14.94 -5.14
CA SER A 211 -2.29 14.27 -4.50
C SER A 211 -1.00 15.06 -4.71
N ARG A 212 -0.16 15.14 -3.67
CA ARG A 212 1.22 15.67 -3.78
C ARG A 212 2.09 14.82 -4.71
N ASP A 213 1.70 13.55 -4.89
CA ASP A 213 2.33 12.59 -5.80
C ASP A 213 1.23 11.99 -6.69
N PRO A 214 0.98 12.56 -7.88
CA PRO A 214 -0.04 12.07 -8.81
C PRO A 214 0.25 10.66 -9.31
N LEU A 215 1.51 10.32 -9.57
CA LEU A 215 1.92 8.98 -10.03
C LEU A 215 1.55 7.92 -9.00
N ARG A 216 1.76 8.21 -7.71
CA ARG A 216 1.31 7.33 -6.62
C ARG A 216 -0.20 7.15 -6.59
N ALA A 217 -0.97 8.22 -6.85
CA ALA A 217 -2.42 8.14 -6.88
C ALA A 217 -2.90 7.28 -8.06
N GLU A 218 -2.33 7.48 -9.25
CA GLU A 218 -2.59 6.65 -10.44
C GLU A 218 -2.23 5.19 -10.20
N TYR A 219 -1.10 4.91 -9.54
CA TYR A 219 -0.73 3.55 -9.17
C TYR A 219 -1.76 2.92 -8.23
N LEU A 220 -2.23 3.66 -7.21
CA LEU A 220 -3.13 3.17 -6.17
C LEU A 220 -4.57 2.96 -6.64
N PHE A 221 -5.05 3.74 -7.61
CA PHE A 221 -6.45 3.71 -8.05
C PHE A 221 -6.62 3.24 -9.51
N GLY A 222 -5.54 3.18 -10.27
CA GLY A 222 -5.54 2.84 -11.68
C GLY A 222 -6.03 3.99 -12.55
N PRO A 223 -6.30 3.72 -13.84
CA PRO A 223 -6.68 4.75 -14.82
C PRO A 223 -8.10 5.32 -14.61
N ARG A 224 -8.76 4.99 -13.50
CA ARG A 224 -10.17 5.35 -13.22
C ARG A 224 -10.30 6.68 -12.50
N VAL A 225 -9.20 7.25 -12.02
CA VAL A 225 -9.18 8.53 -11.35
C VAL A 225 -8.35 9.51 -12.17
N GLU A 226 -8.75 10.77 -12.16
CA GLU A 226 -7.93 11.86 -12.64
C GLU A 226 -7.05 12.34 -11.48
N ALA A 227 -5.75 12.07 -11.52
CA ALA A 227 -4.83 12.50 -10.46
C ALA A 227 -4.23 13.87 -10.79
N LEU A 228 -4.41 14.85 -9.90
CA LEU A 228 -3.90 16.20 -10.05
C LEU A 228 -2.89 16.53 -8.96
N GLY A 229 -1.81 17.20 -9.35
CA GLY A 229 -0.78 17.72 -8.42
C GLY A 229 -1.16 19.05 -7.77
N SER A 230 -2.11 19.78 -8.35
CA SER A 230 -2.52 21.11 -7.90
C SER A 230 -3.96 21.42 -8.30
N LEU A 231 -4.71 22.09 -7.42
CA LEU A 231 -6.05 22.60 -7.72
C LEU A 231 -6.05 23.76 -8.72
N ALA A 232 -4.88 24.37 -8.98
CA ALA A 232 -4.75 25.39 -10.02
C ALA A 232 -4.90 24.83 -11.44
N ALA A 233 -4.70 23.52 -11.62
CA ALA A 233 -4.93 22.84 -12.90
C ALA A 233 -6.43 22.68 -13.24
N ILE A 234 -7.31 22.94 -12.27
CA ILE A 234 -8.76 22.88 -12.47
C ILE A 234 -9.25 24.25 -12.94
N ASP A 235 -9.78 24.27 -14.17
CA ASP A 235 -10.38 25.44 -14.79
C ASP A 235 -11.73 25.81 -14.17
N ALA A 236 -12.16 27.06 -14.36
CA ALA A 236 -13.38 27.58 -13.75
C ALA A 236 -14.68 26.96 -14.29
N GLU A 237 -14.63 26.40 -15.51
CA GLU A 237 -15.78 25.73 -16.16
C GLU A 237 -15.90 24.25 -15.76
N ARG A 238 -14.85 23.68 -15.14
CA ARG A 238 -14.87 22.29 -14.68
C ARG A 238 -16.04 22.06 -13.73
N ARG A 239 -16.97 21.20 -14.14
CA ARG A 239 -18.07 20.80 -13.26
C ARG A 239 -17.57 19.83 -12.19
N ILE A 240 -17.73 20.23 -10.92
CA ILE A 240 -17.49 19.41 -9.74
C ILE A 240 -18.77 19.45 -8.91
N ASP A 241 -19.44 18.31 -8.75
CA ASP A 241 -20.74 18.23 -8.07
C ASP A 241 -20.58 18.18 -6.54
N ALA A 242 -19.49 17.60 -6.03
CA ALA A 242 -19.17 17.58 -4.60
C ALA A 242 -17.65 17.50 -4.33
N ILE A 243 -17.23 17.98 -3.16
CA ILE A 243 -15.83 17.93 -2.72
C ILE A 243 -15.73 17.21 -1.37
N VAL A 244 -14.83 16.24 -1.26
CA VAL A 244 -14.50 15.57 0.00
C VAL A 244 -13.05 15.85 0.37
N ASN A 245 -12.84 16.66 1.42
CA ASN A 245 -11.52 17.07 1.88
C ASN A 245 -11.06 16.21 3.06
N LEU A 246 -10.21 15.21 2.80
CA LEU A 246 -9.61 14.34 3.84
C LEU A 246 -8.10 14.61 4.01
N ALA A 247 -7.56 15.64 3.36
CA ALA A 247 -6.15 15.95 3.43
C ALA A 247 -5.71 16.37 4.84
N GLY A 248 -4.57 15.83 5.25
CA GLY A 248 -3.91 16.19 6.49
C GLY A 248 -2.76 15.24 6.80
N GLU A 249 -1.65 15.78 7.30
CA GLU A 249 -0.56 14.94 7.78
C GLU A 249 -1.02 14.13 9.01
N PRO A 250 -0.67 12.83 9.15
CA PRO A 250 -1.00 12.04 10.33
C PRO A 250 -0.55 12.74 11.62
N VAL A 251 -1.45 12.83 12.59
CA VAL A 251 -1.14 13.51 13.86
C VAL A 251 -0.15 12.69 14.69
N ALA A 252 -0.24 11.36 14.61
CA ALA A 252 0.70 10.40 15.20
C ALA A 252 1.99 10.24 14.36
N GLY A 253 3.09 9.86 15.00
CA GLY A 253 4.36 9.51 14.32
C GLY A 253 5.55 10.41 14.64
N GLY A 254 5.63 10.96 15.86
CA GLY A 254 6.79 11.71 16.38
C GLY A 254 6.43 12.94 17.21
N LEU A 255 7.43 13.48 17.91
CA LEU A 255 7.24 14.55 18.89
C LEU A 255 6.68 15.84 18.27
N TRP A 256 5.77 16.49 18.98
CA TRP A 256 5.12 17.74 18.56
C TRP A 256 6.01 18.96 18.82
N THR A 257 7.15 19.00 18.15
CA THR A 257 7.99 20.19 18.04
C THR A 257 7.24 21.33 17.35
N ARG A 258 7.73 22.57 17.50
CA ARG A 258 7.15 23.75 16.83
C ARG A 258 7.03 23.55 15.31
N ALA A 259 8.08 23.02 14.68
CA ALA A 259 8.08 22.73 13.24
C ALA A 259 7.02 21.69 12.86
N ARG A 260 6.82 20.64 13.67
CA ARG A 260 5.76 19.64 13.41
C ARG A 260 4.36 20.24 13.59
N ARG A 261 4.14 21.05 14.62
CA ARG A 261 2.85 21.73 14.83
C ARG A 261 2.49 22.61 13.64
N GLU A 262 3.47 23.35 13.11
CA GLU A 262 3.28 24.16 11.91
C GLU A 262 2.93 23.28 10.70
N ARG A 263 3.63 22.17 10.48
CA ARG A 263 3.29 21.21 9.42
C ARG A 263 1.89 20.62 9.58
N LEU A 264 1.46 20.31 10.80
CA LEU A 264 0.10 19.82 11.08
C LEU A 264 -0.97 20.86 10.76
N LEU A 265 -0.72 22.14 11.08
CA LEU A 265 -1.58 23.27 10.72
C LEU A 265 -1.62 23.48 9.20
N GLN A 266 -0.46 23.63 8.57
CA GLN A 266 -0.34 23.89 7.14
C GLN A 266 -0.96 22.78 6.29
N SER A 267 -0.69 21.51 6.61
CA SER A 267 -1.22 20.36 5.85
C SER A 267 -2.75 20.23 5.87
N ARG A 268 -3.44 20.95 6.75
CA ARG A 268 -4.91 21.00 6.84
C ARG A 268 -5.46 22.33 6.39
N ILE A 269 -4.99 23.43 6.98
CA ILE A 269 -5.52 24.77 6.72
C ILE A 269 -5.18 25.24 5.31
N ALA A 270 -3.96 25.01 4.81
CA ALA A 270 -3.58 25.46 3.47
C ALA A 270 -4.41 24.74 2.40
N VAL A 271 -4.48 23.40 2.45
CA VAL A 271 -5.27 22.62 1.49
C VAL A 271 -6.75 22.97 1.56
N THR A 272 -7.29 23.17 2.77
CA THR A 272 -8.71 23.57 2.94
C THR A 272 -8.96 24.96 2.37
N THR A 273 -8.03 25.89 2.58
CA THR A 273 -8.10 27.23 1.97
C THR A 273 -8.01 27.15 0.44
N GLU A 274 -7.14 26.32 -0.13
CA GLU A 274 -7.07 26.11 -1.58
C GLU A 274 -8.38 25.53 -2.14
N VAL A 275 -9.01 24.60 -1.42
CA VAL A 275 -10.32 24.05 -1.76
C VAL A 275 -11.39 25.15 -1.76
N THR A 276 -11.44 26.01 -0.75
CA THR A 276 -12.42 27.12 -0.73
C THR A 276 -12.14 28.17 -1.79
N MET A 277 -10.88 28.44 -2.12
CA MET A 277 -10.50 29.28 -3.26
C MET A 277 -10.92 28.67 -4.60
N LEU A 278 -10.78 27.35 -4.77
CA LEU A 278 -11.30 26.65 -5.95
C LEU A 278 -12.82 26.82 -6.04
N ILE A 279 -13.56 26.54 -4.97
CA ILE A 279 -15.03 26.71 -4.91
C ILE A 279 -15.44 28.12 -5.34
N ARG A 280 -14.74 29.15 -4.84
CA ARG A 280 -14.99 30.54 -5.22
C ARG A 280 -14.76 30.80 -6.71
N ARG A 281 -13.74 30.18 -7.32
CA ARG A 281 -13.41 30.34 -8.74
C ARG A 281 -14.35 29.58 -9.69
N LEU A 282 -14.90 28.45 -9.26
CA LEU A 282 -15.79 27.63 -10.10
C LEU A 282 -17.08 28.39 -10.45
N ARG A 283 -17.49 28.30 -11.72
CA ARG A 283 -18.78 28.84 -12.19
C ARG A 283 -19.96 28.03 -11.68
N HIS A 284 -19.82 26.70 -11.71
CA HIS A 284 -20.79 25.78 -11.12
C HIS A 284 -20.34 25.41 -9.71
N LYS A 285 -21.06 25.92 -8.70
CA LYS A 285 -20.73 25.62 -7.30
C LYS A 285 -21.04 24.15 -6.99
N PRO A 286 -20.14 23.43 -6.30
CA PRO A 286 -20.46 22.10 -5.81
C PRO A 286 -21.62 22.18 -4.82
N ALA A 287 -22.46 21.15 -4.77
CA ALA A 287 -23.58 21.10 -3.83
C ALA A 287 -23.11 21.04 -2.37
N VAL A 288 -21.98 20.36 -2.13
CA VAL A 288 -21.46 20.11 -0.78
C VAL A 288 -19.94 20.04 -0.71
N LEU A 289 -19.39 20.56 0.39
CA LEU A 289 -18.05 20.31 0.89
C LEU A 289 -18.13 19.44 2.15
N VAL A 290 -17.73 18.18 2.04
CA VAL A 290 -17.53 17.29 3.18
C VAL A 290 -16.08 17.40 3.64
N ASN A 291 -15.85 18.07 4.77
CA ASN A 291 -14.53 18.36 5.30
C ASN A 291 -14.24 17.50 6.53
N ALA A 292 -13.13 16.78 6.53
CA ALA A 292 -12.66 16.10 7.74
C ALA A 292 -12.35 17.13 8.86
N SER A 293 -12.63 16.72 10.08
CA SER A 293 -12.25 17.36 11.34
C SER A 293 -11.91 16.22 12.31
N ALA A 294 -11.81 16.50 13.60
CA ALA A 294 -11.58 15.47 14.62
C ALA A 294 -12.33 15.80 15.91
N ILE A 295 -12.60 14.77 16.71
CA ILE A 295 -13.12 14.93 18.08
C ILE A 295 -12.16 15.73 18.99
N GLY A 296 -10.90 15.89 18.57
CA GLY A 296 -9.93 16.81 19.18
C GLY A 296 -10.45 18.26 19.33
N TRP A 297 -11.48 18.65 18.58
CA TRP A 297 -12.24 19.89 18.77
C TRP A 297 -12.66 20.12 20.23
N TYR A 298 -13.06 19.07 20.95
CA TYR A 298 -13.64 19.20 22.29
C TYR A 298 -12.61 19.36 23.41
N GLY A 299 -11.32 19.10 23.15
CA GLY A 299 -10.26 19.06 24.17
C GLY A 299 -10.50 18.00 25.26
N GLU A 300 -9.80 18.13 26.40
CA GLU A 300 -9.99 17.30 27.58
C GLU A 300 -11.30 17.65 28.30
N ARG A 301 -12.17 16.66 28.53
CA ARG A 301 -13.51 16.87 29.11
C ARG A 301 -13.92 15.80 30.13
N GLY A 302 -13.01 14.92 30.53
CA GLY A 302 -13.28 13.88 31.51
C GLY A 302 -14.46 13.00 31.11
N ASP A 303 -15.44 12.88 32.02
CA ASP A 303 -16.63 12.03 31.87
C ASP A 303 -17.83 12.72 31.20
N THR A 304 -17.68 14.00 30.82
CA THR A 304 -18.77 14.82 30.25
C THR A 304 -19.20 14.27 28.89
N ALA A 305 -20.50 14.02 28.69
CA ALA A 305 -21.06 13.66 27.39
C ALA A 305 -21.04 14.87 26.43
N LEU A 306 -20.49 14.68 25.23
CA LEU A 306 -20.25 15.76 24.25
C LEU A 306 -21.08 15.54 22.99
N GLY A 307 -21.99 16.47 22.73
CA GLY A 307 -22.75 16.58 21.46
C GLY A 307 -22.16 17.64 20.53
N GLU A 308 -22.72 17.76 19.33
CA GLU A 308 -22.28 18.76 18.33
C GLU A 308 -22.53 20.21 18.74
N ASP A 309 -23.42 20.43 19.71
CA ASP A 309 -23.72 21.69 20.39
C ASP A 309 -22.67 22.08 21.44
N SER A 310 -21.79 21.14 21.83
CA SER A 310 -20.76 21.38 22.82
C SER A 310 -19.66 22.31 22.31
N GLY A 311 -19.28 23.28 23.14
CA GLY A 311 -18.20 24.23 22.85
C GLY A 311 -16.83 23.56 22.64
N ALA A 312 -15.97 24.23 21.89
CA ALA A 312 -14.58 23.82 21.67
C ALA A 312 -13.80 23.77 22.99
N GLY A 313 -12.86 22.83 23.09
CA GLY A 313 -11.97 22.74 24.25
C GLY A 313 -10.73 23.60 24.10
N GLU A 314 -9.75 23.33 24.96
CA GLU A 314 -8.44 23.98 24.95
C GLU A 314 -7.35 23.08 24.35
N GLY A 315 -6.14 23.61 24.26
CA GLY A 315 -4.96 22.89 23.78
C GLY A 315 -4.77 22.92 22.25
N PHE A 316 -3.63 22.39 21.82
CA PHE A 316 -3.20 22.46 20.43
C PHE A 316 -4.18 21.76 19.47
N LEU A 317 -4.69 20.57 19.81
CA LEU A 317 -5.61 19.82 18.95
C LEU A 317 -6.95 20.53 18.74
N SER A 318 -7.52 21.12 19.80
CA SER A 318 -8.74 21.89 19.70
C SER A 318 -8.54 23.12 18.81
N MET A 319 -7.47 23.88 19.03
CA MET A 319 -7.11 25.04 18.22
C MET A 319 -6.88 24.67 16.75
N LEU A 320 -6.21 23.54 16.48
CA LEU A 320 -6.05 23.00 15.13
C LEU A 320 -7.40 22.70 14.47
N CYS A 321 -8.30 21.99 15.15
CA CYS A 321 -9.61 21.65 14.62
C CYS A 321 -10.46 22.90 14.38
N ARG A 322 -10.40 23.89 15.30
CA ARG A 322 -11.07 25.19 15.14
C ARG A 322 -10.69 25.91 13.87
N ARG A 323 -9.39 26.13 13.66
CA ARG A 323 -8.87 26.82 12.47
C ARG A 323 -9.15 26.03 11.19
N TRP A 324 -9.12 24.70 11.27
CA TRP A 324 -9.43 23.83 10.14
C TRP A 324 -10.91 23.91 9.75
N GLU A 325 -11.82 23.83 10.73
CA GLU A 325 -13.26 23.97 10.50
C GLU A 325 -13.63 25.36 10.00
N GLU A 326 -12.98 26.41 10.51
CA GLU A 326 -13.19 27.80 10.07
C GLU A 326 -12.80 27.99 8.59
N ALA A 327 -11.66 27.45 8.17
CA ALA A 327 -11.21 27.49 6.79
C ALA A 327 -12.22 26.80 5.85
N ALA A 328 -12.80 25.66 6.25
CA ALA A 328 -13.82 24.96 5.48
C ALA A 328 -15.15 25.73 5.47
N TRP A 329 -15.51 26.33 6.60
CA TRP A 329 -16.76 27.08 6.75
C TRP A 329 -16.85 28.28 5.80
N ALA A 330 -15.70 28.84 5.38
CA ALA A 330 -15.67 29.92 4.40
C ALA A 330 -16.39 29.58 3.07
N ALA A 331 -16.49 28.31 2.68
CA ALA A 331 -17.24 27.88 1.50
C ALA A 331 -18.75 28.19 1.56
N THR A 332 -19.32 28.32 2.77
CA THR A 332 -20.74 28.72 2.95
C THR A 332 -21.04 30.09 2.35
N ARG A 333 -20.06 30.99 2.25
CA ARG A 333 -20.21 32.31 1.62
C ARG A 333 -20.51 32.21 0.13
N GLU A 334 -20.17 31.09 -0.49
CA GLU A 334 -20.41 30.79 -1.91
C GLU A 334 -21.71 29.98 -2.10
N GLY A 335 -22.54 29.84 -1.06
CA GLY A 335 -23.77 29.05 -1.10
C GLY A 335 -23.58 27.53 -1.03
N VAL A 336 -22.36 27.06 -0.76
CA VAL A 336 -22.04 25.62 -0.66
C VAL A 336 -22.38 25.08 0.72
N ARG A 337 -23.09 23.95 0.78
CA ARG A 337 -23.35 23.24 2.04
C ARG A 337 -22.05 22.67 2.61
N VAL A 338 -21.77 22.88 3.89
CA VAL A 338 -20.52 22.43 4.52
C VAL A 338 -20.80 21.45 5.66
N CYS A 339 -20.28 20.23 5.54
CA CYS A 339 -20.32 19.18 6.56
C CYS A 339 -18.92 19.00 7.17
N ARG A 340 -18.75 19.29 8.46
CA ARG A 340 -17.48 19.16 9.19
C ARG A 340 -17.52 17.90 10.04
N LEU A 341 -16.91 16.83 9.56
CA LEU A 341 -16.94 15.52 10.20
C LEU A 341 -15.92 15.47 11.34
N ARG A 342 -16.35 15.56 12.59
CA ARG A 342 -15.52 15.37 13.78
C ARG A 342 -15.31 13.87 14.00
N ILE A 343 -14.28 13.34 13.33
CA ILE A 343 -14.01 11.91 13.26
C ILE A 343 -13.33 11.42 14.55
N GLY A 344 -13.83 10.31 15.11
CA GLY A 344 -13.20 9.60 16.23
C GLY A 344 -12.05 8.68 15.81
N LEU A 345 -11.68 7.75 16.69
CA LEU A 345 -10.67 6.73 16.36
C LEU A 345 -11.21 5.75 15.32
N VAL A 346 -10.77 5.89 14.07
CA VAL A 346 -11.22 5.02 12.97
C VAL A 346 -10.56 3.64 13.07
N LEU A 347 -11.39 2.61 13.22
CA LEU A 347 -11.00 1.22 13.28
C LEU A 347 -11.33 0.53 11.95
N GLY A 348 -10.36 -0.15 11.37
CA GLY A 348 -10.55 -0.92 10.14
C GLY A 348 -9.29 -1.67 9.72
N ARG A 349 -9.43 -2.54 8.72
CA ARG A 349 -8.30 -3.31 8.16
C ARG A 349 -7.44 -2.43 7.24
N GLY A 350 -6.13 -2.62 7.26
CA GLY A 350 -5.21 -2.00 6.28
C GLY A 350 -4.75 -0.57 6.61
N GLY A 351 -4.95 -0.13 7.85
CA GLY A 351 -4.41 1.14 8.35
C GLY A 351 -5.03 1.56 9.68
N GLY A 352 -5.00 2.87 9.94
CA GLY A 352 -5.55 3.46 11.16
C GLY A 352 -4.73 3.15 12.42
N VAL A 353 -5.29 3.51 13.57
CA VAL A 353 -4.65 3.32 14.89
C VAL A 353 -4.65 1.84 15.34
N LEU A 354 -5.57 1.04 14.80
CA LEU A 354 -5.75 -0.34 15.25
C LEU A 354 -4.59 -1.27 14.87
N GLN A 355 -3.98 -1.10 13.69
CA GLN A 355 -2.87 -1.96 13.25
C GLN A 355 -1.66 -1.96 14.20
N PRO A 356 -1.07 -0.81 14.56
CA PRO A 356 0.07 -0.80 15.49
C PRO A 356 -0.33 -1.29 16.88
N LEU A 357 -1.54 -0.96 17.36
CA LEU A 357 -2.04 -1.45 18.65
C LEU A 357 -2.21 -2.98 18.65
N ALA A 358 -2.77 -3.55 17.58
CA ALA A 358 -2.93 -4.99 17.43
C ALA A 358 -1.59 -5.71 17.31
N LEU A 359 -0.62 -5.13 16.60
CA LEU A 359 0.73 -5.69 16.51
C LEU A 359 1.43 -5.70 17.87
N ALA A 360 1.42 -4.57 18.59
CA ALA A 360 1.97 -4.48 19.94
C ALA A 360 1.30 -5.50 20.87
N THR A 361 -0.03 -5.60 20.82
CA THR A 361 -0.81 -6.57 21.60
C THR A 361 -0.43 -8.02 21.27
N ARG A 362 -0.21 -8.34 19.99
CA ARG A 362 0.22 -9.68 19.56
C ARG A 362 1.61 -10.07 20.05
N LEU A 363 2.52 -9.11 20.19
CA LEU A 363 3.92 -9.34 20.55
C LEU A 363 4.16 -9.29 22.05
N ALA A 364 3.59 -8.31 22.74
CA ALA A 364 3.86 -8.03 24.15
C ALA A 364 2.66 -8.30 25.09
N GLY A 365 1.49 -8.61 24.56
CA GLY A 365 0.23 -8.55 25.33
C GLY A 365 -0.38 -7.16 25.30
N GLY A 366 -1.63 -7.04 25.73
CA GLY A 366 -2.34 -5.76 25.72
C GLY A 366 -1.85 -4.83 26.83
N THR A 367 -2.12 -3.53 26.65
CA THR A 367 -1.64 -2.48 27.54
C THR A 367 -2.73 -1.48 27.89
N VAL A 368 -2.91 -1.24 29.19
CA VAL A 368 -3.72 -0.12 29.70
C VAL A 368 -2.82 1.12 29.78
N LEU A 369 -3.28 2.23 29.20
CA LEU A 369 -2.55 3.50 29.16
C LEU A 369 -3.11 4.44 30.23
N GLY A 370 -2.23 5.08 30.99
CA GLY A 370 -2.64 5.93 32.11
C GLY A 370 -3.37 5.15 33.20
N ASP A 371 -4.47 5.71 33.72
CA ASP A 371 -5.37 5.05 34.68
C ASP A 371 -6.43 4.17 33.98
N GLY A 372 -6.51 4.21 32.64
CA GLY A 372 -7.47 3.48 31.83
C GLY A 372 -8.90 4.02 31.85
N ARG A 373 -9.17 5.15 32.53
CA ARG A 373 -10.53 5.69 32.71
C ARG A 373 -10.96 6.64 31.59
N HIS A 374 -10.00 7.26 30.91
CA HIS A 374 -10.30 8.21 29.84
C HIS A 374 -11.08 7.55 28.70
N TRP A 375 -12.06 8.28 28.18
CA TRP A 375 -13.00 7.80 27.17
C TRP A 375 -12.39 7.78 25.78
N MET A 376 -12.58 6.66 25.08
CA MET A 376 -12.21 6.45 23.68
C MET A 376 -13.46 6.46 22.80
N SER A 377 -13.69 7.57 22.10
CA SER A 377 -14.69 7.63 21.02
C SER A 377 -14.09 7.11 19.71
N TRP A 378 -14.64 6.02 19.21
CA TRP A 378 -14.16 5.28 18.03
C TRP A 378 -15.24 5.22 16.96
N ILE A 379 -14.89 4.81 15.73
CA ILE A 379 -15.85 4.49 14.67
C ILE A 379 -15.31 3.39 13.76
N HIS A 380 -16.18 2.50 13.28
CA HIS A 380 -15.81 1.55 12.25
C HIS A 380 -15.65 2.23 10.89
N LEU A 381 -14.64 1.84 10.10
CA LEU A 381 -14.39 2.45 8.79
C LEU A 381 -15.62 2.42 7.87
N GLN A 382 -16.40 1.33 7.86
CA GLN A 382 -17.59 1.24 7.01
C GLN A 382 -18.69 2.22 7.42
N ASP A 383 -18.93 2.39 8.72
CA ASP A 383 -19.88 3.39 9.22
C ASP A 383 -19.41 4.80 8.84
N LEU A 384 -18.11 5.09 8.94
CA LEU A 384 -17.57 6.38 8.53
C LEU A 384 -17.80 6.64 7.03
N LEU A 385 -17.61 5.65 6.17
CA LEU A 385 -17.89 5.79 4.74
C LEU A 385 -19.38 6.03 4.46
N ARG A 386 -20.27 5.35 5.19
CA ARG A 386 -21.72 5.58 5.09
C ARG A 386 -22.14 6.96 5.60
N ILE A 387 -21.47 7.49 6.61
CA ILE A 387 -21.67 8.88 7.07
C ILE A 387 -21.21 9.87 6.00
N ILE A 388 -20.11 9.59 5.31
CA ILE A 388 -19.68 10.43 4.18
C ILE A 388 -20.70 10.38 3.04
N ASP A 389 -21.25 9.21 2.70
CA ASP A 389 -22.33 9.12 1.70
C ASP A 389 -23.57 9.92 2.15
N LEU A 390 -23.98 9.77 3.42
CA LEU A 390 -25.10 10.53 3.96
C LEU A 390 -24.83 12.04 3.84
N ALA A 391 -23.63 12.51 4.19
CA ALA A 391 -23.26 13.92 4.02
C ALA A 391 -23.26 14.38 2.55
N LEU A 392 -22.97 13.48 1.61
CA LEU A 392 -23.02 13.76 0.17
C LEU A 392 -24.45 13.80 -0.39
N GLU A 393 -25.41 13.14 0.25
CA GLU A 393 -26.76 12.91 -0.27
C GLU A 393 -27.84 13.70 0.47
N ASP A 394 -27.77 13.78 1.79
CA ASP A 394 -28.74 14.44 2.65
C ASP A 394 -28.51 15.96 2.63
N GLU A 395 -29.47 16.69 2.08
CA GLU A 395 -29.44 18.15 1.98
C GLU A 395 -29.62 18.86 3.32
N ASP A 396 -30.28 18.20 4.28
CA ASP A 396 -30.52 18.76 5.62
C ASP A 396 -29.30 18.59 6.54
N LEU A 397 -28.41 17.64 6.23
CA LEU A 397 -27.22 17.38 7.02
C LEU A 397 -26.12 18.42 6.75
N HIS A 398 -25.85 19.31 7.72
CA HIS A 398 -24.84 20.37 7.61
C HIS A 398 -24.21 20.75 8.97
N GLY A 399 -23.11 21.50 8.94
CA GLY A 399 -22.42 21.97 10.15
C GLY A 399 -21.46 20.94 10.74
N GLY A 400 -21.19 21.03 12.05
CA GLY A 400 -20.39 20.03 12.77
C GLY A 400 -21.17 18.73 12.94
N ILE A 401 -20.54 17.58 12.69
CA ILE A 401 -21.16 16.25 12.76
C ILE A 401 -20.19 15.32 13.47
N ASN A 402 -20.60 14.70 14.57
CA ASN A 402 -19.76 13.74 15.29
C ASN A 402 -19.78 12.39 14.56
N ALA A 403 -18.68 12.05 13.89
CA ALA A 403 -18.53 10.77 13.20
C ALA A 403 -17.87 9.75 14.16
N VAL A 404 -18.68 9.27 15.11
CA VAL A 404 -18.31 8.31 16.16
C VAL A 404 -19.41 7.23 16.28
N ALA A 405 -19.04 6.05 16.79
CA ALA A 405 -19.99 5.04 17.24
C ALA A 405 -20.76 5.56 18.48
N PRO A 406 -22.01 5.11 18.70
CA PRO A 406 -22.87 5.63 19.77
C PRO A 406 -22.42 5.22 21.18
N GLN A 407 -21.54 4.22 21.28
CA GLN A 407 -21.05 3.67 22.55
C GLN A 407 -19.53 3.92 22.67
N PRO A 408 -19.10 5.10 23.16
CA PRO A 408 -17.72 5.29 23.60
C PRO A 408 -17.44 4.38 24.80
N LEU A 409 -16.18 4.05 25.03
CA LEU A 409 -15.77 3.18 26.13
C LEU A 409 -14.48 3.67 26.81
N PRO A 410 -14.26 3.38 28.10
CA PRO A 410 -13.00 3.66 28.77
C PRO A 410 -11.82 2.93 28.11
N GLN A 411 -10.63 3.50 28.17
CA GLN A 411 -9.43 2.91 27.55
C GLN A 411 -9.14 1.50 28.05
N ALA A 412 -9.33 1.22 29.34
CA ALA A 412 -9.12 -0.11 29.90
C ALA A 412 -10.06 -1.15 29.25
N ALA A 413 -11.31 -0.77 28.99
CA ALA A 413 -12.28 -1.64 28.32
C ALA A 413 -11.90 -1.88 26.86
N PHE A 414 -11.45 -0.85 26.14
CA PHE A 414 -10.95 -1.00 24.77
C PHE A 414 -9.72 -1.93 24.72
N ALA A 415 -8.77 -1.74 25.64
CA ALA A 415 -7.57 -2.57 25.71
C ALA A 415 -7.91 -4.04 26.02
N ALA A 416 -8.86 -4.27 26.93
CA ALA A 416 -9.36 -5.60 27.25
C ALA A 416 -10.05 -6.26 26.04
N ALA A 417 -10.91 -5.54 25.32
CA ALA A 417 -11.58 -6.04 24.11
C ALA A 417 -10.55 -6.43 23.02
N LEU A 418 -9.54 -5.58 22.79
CA LEU A 418 -8.47 -5.87 21.84
C LEU A 418 -7.63 -7.09 22.23
N ALA A 419 -7.22 -7.18 23.50
CA ALA A 419 -6.45 -8.30 24.02
C ALA A 419 -7.26 -9.61 23.97
N GLY A 420 -8.54 -9.56 24.34
CA GLY A 420 -9.47 -10.68 24.30
C GLY A 420 -9.68 -11.22 22.88
N SER A 421 -9.96 -10.34 21.92
CA SER A 421 -10.09 -10.70 20.50
C SER A 421 -8.82 -11.42 20.01
N LEU A 422 -7.65 -10.84 20.29
CA LEU A 422 -6.35 -11.43 19.92
C LEU A 422 -5.91 -12.64 20.76
N ARG A 423 -6.69 -13.05 21.77
CA ARG A 423 -6.36 -14.12 22.72
C ARG A 423 -5.00 -13.91 23.41
N ARG A 424 -4.76 -12.68 23.86
CA ARG A 424 -3.54 -12.26 24.57
C ARG A 424 -3.89 -11.75 25.97
N PRO A 425 -2.99 -11.92 26.97
CA PRO A 425 -3.19 -11.33 28.29
C PRO A 425 -3.07 -9.79 28.24
N LEU A 426 -3.54 -9.11 29.29
CA LEU A 426 -3.43 -7.65 29.49
C LEU A 426 -2.54 -7.33 30.70
N PRO A 427 -1.24 -7.68 30.70
CA PRO A 427 -0.41 -7.60 31.91
C PRO A 427 0.13 -6.19 32.18
N TRP A 428 0.12 -5.30 31.20
CA TRP A 428 0.82 -4.02 31.28
C TRP A 428 -0.11 -2.86 31.61
N ARG A 429 0.35 -2.01 32.53
CA ARG A 429 -0.14 -0.65 32.73
C ARG A 429 1.02 0.31 32.53
N VAL A 430 0.87 1.24 31.59
CA VAL A 430 1.87 2.28 31.34
C VAL A 430 1.37 3.58 31.96
N PRO A 431 2.02 4.10 33.01
CA PRO A 431 1.60 5.33 33.67
C PRO A 431 1.59 6.53 32.73
N ALA A 432 0.67 7.47 32.96
CA ALA A 432 0.51 8.67 32.13
C ALA A 432 1.78 9.53 32.09
N TRP A 433 2.49 9.65 33.22
CA TRP A 433 3.73 10.43 33.29
C TRP A 433 4.83 9.85 32.38
N LEU A 434 4.90 8.52 32.24
CA LEU A 434 5.89 7.86 31.39
C LEU A 434 5.58 8.11 29.92
N LEU A 435 4.30 8.06 29.54
CA LEU A 435 3.86 8.44 28.19
C LEU A 435 4.18 9.90 27.89
N ARG A 436 3.93 10.81 28.84
CA ARG A 436 4.27 12.24 28.70
C ARG A 436 5.78 12.46 28.59
N LEU A 437 6.59 11.70 29.32
CA LEU A 437 8.05 11.77 29.22
C LEU A 437 8.55 11.33 27.84
N MET A 438 8.02 10.23 27.29
CA MET A 438 8.45 9.68 26.00
C MET A 438 7.89 10.46 24.79
N ALA A 439 6.66 10.96 24.88
CA ALA A 439 5.92 11.51 23.75
C ALA A 439 5.65 13.03 23.85
N GLY A 440 5.93 13.66 24.99
CA GLY A 440 5.56 15.06 25.25
C GLY A 440 4.04 15.28 25.13
N GLU A 441 3.64 16.38 24.49
CA GLU A 441 2.23 16.69 24.21
C GLU A 441 1.55 15.67 23.27
N MET A 442 2.30 14.88 22.48
CA MET A 442 1.70 13.82 21.66
C MET A 442 1.02 12.75 22.53
N ALA A 443 1.41 12.62 23.80
CA ALA A 443 0.76 11.73 24.75
C ALA A 443 -0.74 12.03 24.92
N ASP A 444 -1.16 13.28 24.68
CA ASP A 444 -2.56 13.69 24.77
C ASP A 444 -3.44 12.97 23.74
N LEU A 445 -2.91 12.49 22.61
CA LEU A 445 -3.65 11.62 21.68
C LEU A 445 -4.13 10.31 22.33
N PHE A 446 -3.46 9.87 23.39
CA PHE A 446 -3.69 8.60 24.06
C PHE A 446 -4.21 8.76 25.49
N LEU A 447 -4.25 9.97 26.02
CA LEU A 447 -4.58 10.24 27.42
C LEU A 447 -5.78 11.16 27.59
N VAL A 448 -6.15 11.92 26.54
CA VAL A 448 -7.28 12.84 26.61
C VAL A 448 -8.60 12.08 26.64
N SER A 449 -9.48 12.46 27.57
CA SER A 449 -10.80 11.87 27.71
C SER A 449 -11.86 12.64 26.94
N GLN A 450 -12.50 11.98 25.97
CA GLN A 450 -13.55 12.56 25.14
C GLN A 450 -14.71 11.58 24.98
N ARG A 451 -15.80 11.79 25.73
CA ARG A 451 -17.03 10.99 25.63
C ARG A 451 -17.99 11.60 24.63
N VAL A 452 -17.72 11.39 23.34
CA VAL A 452 -18.46 12.01 22.22
C VAL A 452 -19.63 11.14 21.77
N GLU A 453 -20.77 11.77 21.50
CA GLU A 453 -22.02 11.16 21.05
C GLU A 453 -22.43 11.67 19.65
N PRO A 454 -22.91 10.80 18.75
CA PRO A 454 -23.29 11.17 17.37
C PRO A 454 -24.74 11.68 17.29
N ARG A 455 -25.12 12.70 18.07
CA ARG A 455 -26.53 13.09 18.26
C ARG A 455 -27.21 13.50 16.95
N ARG A 456 -26.52 14.24 16.07
CA ARG A 456 -27.08 14.65 14.77
C ARG A 456 -27.30 13.47 13.82
N LEU A 457 -26.39 12.50 13.80
CA LEU A 457 -26.54 11.31 12.97
C LEU A 457 -27.71 10.45 13.45
N LEU A 458 -27.86 10.28 14.77
CA LEU A 458 -28.99 9.55 15.35
C LEU A 458 -30.32 10.25 15.05
N ALA A 459 -30.36 11.59 15.13
CA ALA A 459 -31.53 12.38 14.77
C ALA A 459 -31.89 12.27 13.27
N ALA A 460 -30.88 12.15 12.39
CA ALA A 460 -31.07 11.87 10.97
C ALA A 460 -31.43 10.40 10.66
N GLY A 461 -31.67 9.57 11.68
CA GLY A 461 -32.05 8.16 11.50
C GLY A 461 -30.92 7.24 11.07
N PHE A 462 -29.65 7.69 11.16
CA PHE A 462 -28.50 6.87 10.79
C PHE A 462 -28.38 5.64 11.71
N ARG A 463 -28.35 4.45 11.11
CA ARG A 463 -28.18 3.18 11.82
C ARG A 463 -26.77 2.64 11.62
N HIS A 464 -26.01 2.54 12.71
CA HIS A 464 -24.70 1.89 12.72
C HIS A 464 -24.82 0.41 12.38
N GLU A 465 -23.89 -0.10 11.56
CA GLU A 465 -23.92 -1.48 11.07
C GLU A 465 -23.47 -2.50 12.12
N LEU A 466 -22.55 -2.11 13.01
CA LEU A 466 -21.92 -3.00 13.98
C LEU A 466 -22.40 -2.71 15.41
N GLY A 467 -22.82 -3.76 16.11
CA GLY A 467 -23.44 -3.69 17.43
C GLY A 467 -22.51 -3.43 18.62
N GLY A 468 -21.23 -3.10 18.40
CA GLY A 468 -20.29 -2.83 19.48
C GLY A 468 -18.81 -3.03 19.11
N ILE A 469 -17.92 -2.76 20.07
CA ILE A 469 -16.47 -2.84 19.86
C ILE A 469 -15.99 -4.26 19.60
N ASP A 470 -16.53 -5.27 20.31
CA ASP A 470 -16.12 -6.66 20.16
C ASP A 470 -16.44 -7.18 18.76
N ALA A 471 -17.67 -6.91 18.27
CA ALA A 471 -18.07 -7.26 16.91
C ALA A 471 -17.19 -6.57 15.85
N ALA A 472 -16.84 -5.30 16.07
CA ALA A 472 -15.94 -4.57 15.18
C ALA A 472 -14.52 -5.15 15.17
N LEU A 473 -13.95 -5.44 16.34
CA LEU A 473 -12.62 -6.03 16.47
C LEU A 473 -12.58 -7.43 15.87
N ASP A 474 -13.58 -8.27 16.11
CA ASP A 474 -13.67 -9.60 15.54
C ASP A 474 -13.80 -9.56 14.01
N GLN A 475 -14.63 -8.66 13.47
CA GLN A 475 -14.72 -8.47 12.03
C GLN A 475 -13.37 -8.02 11.44
N ILE A 476 -12.68 -7.09 12.10
CA ILE A 476 -11.42 -6.54 11.60
C ILE A 476 -10.27 -7.55 11.72
N LEU A 477 -10.12 -8.20 12.87
CA LEU A 477 -8.95 -9.02 13.24
C LEU A 477 -9.12 -10.50 12.92
N HIS A 478 -10.35 -11.03 12.99
CA HIS A 478 -10.67 -12.46 12.92
C HIS A 478 -11.51 -12.87 11.73
N GLN A 479 -11.87 -11.97 10.82
CA GLN A 479 -12.27 -12.40 9.48
C GLN A 479 -11.10 -13.15 8.80
N ALA A 480 -11.06 -14.46 9.03
CA ALA A 480 -10.70 -15.42 8.01
C ALA A 480 -11.81 -15.31 6.97
N LEU A 481 -11.57 -14.55 5.90
CA LEU A 481 -12.45 -14.59 4.74
C LEU A 481 -12.59 -16.08 4.38
N PRO A 482 -13.81 -16.68 4.46
CA PRO A 482 -14.01 -18.04 4.00
C PRO A 482 -13.40 -18.13 2.61
N ALA A 483 -12.68 -19.22 2.33
CA ALA A 483 -12.02 -19.37 1.05
C ALA A 483 -13.09 -19.19 -0.04
N PRO A 484 -13.02 -18.09 -0.81
CA PRO A 484 -14.08 -17.79 -1.73
C PRO A 484 -14.10 -18.94 -2.72
N VAL A 485 -15.24 -19.62 -2.82
CA VAL A 485 -15.36 -20.75 -3.73
C VAL A 485 -15.50 -20.16 -5.11
N ALA A 486 -14.60 -20.55 -6.01
CA ALA A 486 -14.66 -20.14 -7.39
C ALA A 486 -15.99 -20.57 -8.02
N ALA A 487 -16.62 -19.66 -8.77
CA ALA A 487 -17.79 -19.93 -9.59
C ALA A 487 -17.43 -19.92 -11.07
N ARG A 488 -16.65 -18.91 -11.50
CA ARG A 488 -16.20 -18.74 -12.88
C ARG A 488 -14.73 -18.39 -12.92
N VAL A 489 -13.98 -19.00 -13.84
CA VAL A 489 -12.54 -18.81 -14.04
C VAL A 489 -12.32 -18.28 -15.45
N TRP A 490 -11.66 -17.14 -15.61
CA TRP A 490 -11.30 -16.65 -16.94
C TRP A 490 -9.87 -17.07 -17.29
N VAL A 491 -9.74 -17.69 -18.46
CA VAL A 491 -8.49 -18.25 -18.95
C VAL A 491 -8.09 -17.56 -20.25
N ASN A 492 -6.86 -17.08 -20.32
CA ASN A 492 -6.23 -16.68 -21.58
C ASN A 492 -5.99 -17.95 -22.42
N GLN A 493 -6.89 -18.26 -23.35
CA GLN A 493 -6.79 -19.48 -24.17
C GLN A 493 -5.69 -19.39 -25.23
N ARG A 494 -5.22 -18.17 -25.54
CA ARG A 494 -4.10 -17.98 -26.46
C ARG A 494 -2.78 -18.42 -25.82
N CYS A 495 -2.59 -18.20 -24.52
CA CYS A 495 -1.38 -18.61 -23.81
C CYS A 495 -1.33 -20.14 -23.56
N PRO A 496 -0.31 -20.87 -24.10
CA PRO A 496 -0.20 -22.33 -23.93
C PRO A 496 -0.04 -22.75 -22.47
N VAL A 497 0.67 -21.95 -21.67
CA VAL A 497 0.87 -22.21 -20.23
C VAL A 497 -0.45 -22.10 -19.48
N CYS A 498 -1.22 -21.04 -19.71
CA CYS A 498 -2.56 -20.87 -19.14
C CYS A 498 -3.48 -22.03 -19.53
N ARG A 499 -3.56 -22.35 -20.82
CA ARG A 499 -4.43 -23.39 -21.36
C ARG A 499 -4.13 -24.76 -20.75
N THR A 500 -2.85 -25.16 -20.69
CA THR A 500 -2.46 -26.45 -20.11
C THR A 500 -2.72 -26.48 -18.60
N THR A 501 -2.30 -25.44 -17.87
CA THR A 501 -2.41 -25.40 -16.41
C THR A 501 -3.87 -25.38 -15.96
N MET A 502 -4.72 -24.58 -16.61
CA MET A 502 -6.15 -24.50 -16.31
C MET A 502 -6.93 -25.71 -16.81
N GLY A 503 -6.54 -26.32 -17.94
CA GLY A 503 -7.12 -27.57 -18.42
C GLY A 503 -6.99 -28.72 -17.41
N LEU A 504 -5.86 -28.79 -16.69
CA LEU A 504 -5.69 -29.75 -15.59
C LEU A 504 -6.65 -29.48 -14.42
N GLN A 505 -6.88 -28.21 -14.08
CA GLN A 505 -7.84 -27.84 -13.02
C GLN A 505 -9.27 -28.14 -13.46
N GLN A 506 -9.63 -27.84 -14.71
CA GLN A 506 -10.94 -28.12 -15.29
C GLN A 506 -11.24 -29.63 -15.30
N ALA A 507 -10.30 -30.46 -15.75
CA ALA A 507 -10.46 -31.92 -15.72
C ALA A 507 -10.62 -32.45 -14.29
N THR A 508 -9.89 -31.86 -13.33
CA THR A 508 -10.02 -32.23 -11.90
C THR A 508 -11.40 -31.83 -11.35
N ALA A 509 -11.91 -30.65 -11.70
CA ALA A 509 -13.24 -30.18 -11.30
C ALA A 509 -14.35 -31.09 -11.84
N GLN A 510 -14.29 -31.43 -13.13
CA GLN A 510 -15.25 -32.32 -13.80
C GLN A 510 -15.29 -33.71 -13.16
N ARG A 511 -14.12 -34.34 -12.93
CA ARG A 511 -14.05 -35.64 -12.23
C ARG A 511 -14.56 -35.59 -10.81
N GLY A 512 -14.44 -34.44 -10.14
CA GLY A 512 -14.89 -34.23 -8.77
C GLY A 512 -16.34 -33.78 -8.64
N GLY A 513 -17.10 -33.64 -9.74
CA GLY A 513 -18.47 -33.12 -9.72
C GLY A 513 -18.57 -31.67 -9.23
N VAL A 514 -17.52 -30.87 -9.39
CA VAL A 514 -17.49 -29.47 -8.94
C VAL A 514 -17.98 -28.58 -10.07
N ASP A 515 -19.07 -27.85 -9.82
CA ASP A 515 -19.59 -26.83 -10.74
C ASP A 515 -18.68 -25.60 -10.75
N LEU A 516 -17.75 -25.58 -11.71
CA LEU A 516 -16.77 -24.52 -11.93
C LEU A 516 -16.65 -24.24 -13.44
N ALA A 517 -17.11 -23.06 -13.87
CA ALA A 517 -17.08 -22.68 -15.28
C ALA A 517 -15.72 -22.09 -15.67
N PHE A 518 -15.15 -22.55 -16.78
CA PHE A 518 -13.90 -22.01 -17.35
C PHE A 518 -14.21 -21.26 -18.65
N CYS A 519 -14.04 -19.94 -18.64
CA CYS A 519 -14.44 -19.04 -19.71
C CYS A 519 -13.20 -18.43 -20.41
N PRO A 520 -13.21 -18.29 -21.75
CA PRO A 520 -12.15 -17.58 -22.46
C PRO A 520 -12.20 -16.07 -22.18
N VAL A 521 -11.06 -15.48 -21.82
CA VAL A 521 -10.92 -14.01 -21.64
C VAL A 521 -11.27 -13.25 -22.92
N GLU A 522 -11.00 -13.84 -24.09
CA GLU A 522 -11.13 -13.18 -25.38
C GLU A 522 -12.58 -13.00 -25.84
N ALA A 523 -13.51 -13.81 -25.33
CA ALA A 523 -14.91 -13.80 -25.75
C ALA A 523 -15.81 -13.02 -24.77
N ASP A 524 -15.32 -12.70 -23.58
CA ASP A 524 -16.16 -12.19 -22.50
C ASP A 524 -16.04 -10.67 -22.34
N ARG A 525 -17.10 -9.95 -22.74
CA ARG A 525 -17.20 -8.49 -22.59
C ARG A 525 -17.48 -8.08 -21.14
N GLU A 526 -17.93 -9.00 -20.26
CA GLU A 526 -18.25 -8.70 -18.86
C GLU A 526 -17.02 -8.28 -18.06
N LEU A 527 -15.83 -8.77 -18.41
CA LEU A 527 -14.57 -8.39 -17.76
C LEU A 527 -14.23 -6.90 -17.90
N ALA A 528 -14.71 -6.24 -18.95
CA ALA A 528 -14.53 -4.80 -19.10
C ALA A 528 -15.31 -4.00 -18.04
N ALA A 529 -16.45 -4.51 -17.56
CA ALA A 529 -17.23 -3.88 -16.48
C ALA A 529 -16.51 -3.88 -15.13
N TRP A 530 -15.44 -4.67 -15.00
CA TRP A 530 -14.53 -4.65 -13.85
C TRP A 530 -13.46 -3.56 -13.95
N GLY A 531 -13.55 -2.69 -14.97
CA GLY A 531 -12.63 -1.58 -15.22
C GLY A 531 -11.21 -2.03 -15.49
N LEU A 532 -11.05 -3.19 -16.14
CA LEU A 532 -9.77 -3.77 -16.55
C LEU A 532 -9.58 -3.60 -18.06
N GLN A 533 -8.37 -3.22 -18.46
CA GLN A 533 -7.98 -3.13 -19.86
C GLN A 533 -7.61 -4.51 -20.41
N ARG A 534 -7.73 -4.70 -21.74
CA ARG A 534 -7.42 -5.98 -22.42
C ARG A 534 -6.04 -6.54 -22.08
N GLU A 535 -5.04 -5.67 -21.97
CA GLU A 535 -3.68 -6.07 -21.60
C GLU A 535 -3.63 -6.64 -20.18
N GLN A 536 -4.31 -5.99 -19.22
CA GLN A 536 -4.40 -6.44 -17.84
C GLN A 536 -5.13 -7.78 -17.70
N LEU A 537 -6.14 -8.02 -18.54
CA LEU A 537 -6.89 -9.27 -18.59
C LEU A 537 -6.05 -10.45 -19.10
N ARG A 538 -5.07 -10.20 -19.96
CA ARG A 538 -4.18 -11.25 -20.50
C ARG A 538 -3.02 -11.59 -19.58
N ARG A 539 -2.59 -10.62 -18.76
CA ARG A 539 -1.42 -10.71 -17.87
C ARG A 539 -1.67 -11.52 -16.59
N ARG A 540 -2.92 -11.70 -16.17
CA ARG A 540 -3.27 -12.32 -14.88
C ARG A 540 -4.42 -13.30 -15.01
N LEU A 541 -4.46 -14.27 -14.10
CA LEU A 541 -5.62 -15.15 -13.92
C LEU A 541 -6.68 -14.40 -13.11
N TYR A 542 -7.95 -14.51 -13.51
CA TYR A 542 -9.08 -13.93 -12.79
C TYR A 542 -10.13 -14.99 -12.48
N VAL A 543 -10.70 -14.92 -11.28
CA VAL A 543 -11.74 -15.83 -10.79
C VAL A 543 -12.84 -15.02 -10.15
N GLN A 544 -14.07 -15.25 -10.60
CA GLN A 544 -15.25 -14.77 -9.91
C GLN A 544 -15.66 -15.80 -8.88
N THR A 545 -15.86 -15.31 -7.67
CA THR A 545 -16.23 -16.07 -6.50
C THR A 545 -17.77 -16.17 -6.43
N ARG A 546 -18.30 -17.13 -5.66
CA ARG A 546 -19.76 -17.28 -5.50
C ARG A 546 -20.45 -16.07 -4.86
N ASP A 547 -19.74 -15.30 -4.04
CA ASP A 547 -20.16 -14.00 -3.49
C ASP A 547 -20.00 -12.84 -4.50
N GLY A 548 -19.69 -13.13 -5.76
CA GLY A 548 -19.72 -12.17 -6.85
C GLY A 548 -18.47 -11.31 -6.99
N ARG A 549 -17.44 -11.47 -6.16
CA ARG A 549 -16.17 -10.72 -6.23
C ARG A 549 -15.28 -11.28 -7.34
N LEU A 550 -14.48 -10.42 -7.96
CA LEU A 550 -13.42 -10.84 -8.89
C LEU A 550 -12.07 -10.79 -8.16
N LEU A 551 -11.38 -11.93 -8.12
CA LEU A 551 -10.04 -12.08 -7.56
C LEU A 551 -9.03 -12.30 -8.67
N SER A 552 -7.78 -11.89 -8.46
CA SER A 552 -6.68 -12.14 -9.41
C SER A 552 -5.44 -12.76 -8.78
N GLY A 553 -4.61 -13.36 -9.63
CA GLY A 553 -3.31 -13.92 -9.22
C GLY A 553 -3.42 -15.06 -8.21
N ILE A 554 -2.63 -15.01 -7.13
CA ILE A 554 -2.62 -16.10 -6.15
C ILE A 554 -3.97 -16.28 -5.44
N ASP A 555 -4.72 -15.20 -5.23
CA ASP A 555 -6.07 -15.28 -4.64
C ASP A 555 -7.05 -16.02 -5.55
N ALA A 556 -6.93 -15.82 -6.87
CA ALA A 556 -7.69 -16.57 -7.86
C ALA A 556 -7.34 -18.07 -7.84
N PHE A 557 -6.05 -18.42 -7.75
CA PHE A 557 -5.61 -19.81 -7.60
C PHE A 557 -6.11 -20.44 -6.30
N ALA A 558 -6.01 -19.72 -5.19
CA ALA A 558 -6.52 -20.19 -3.90
C ALA A 558 -8.03 -20.44 -3.96
N ALA A 559 -8.82 -19.58 -4.64
CA ALA A 559 -10.24 -19.78 -4.85
C ALA A 559 -10.57 -21.05 -5.66
N ILE A 560 -9.78 -21.34 -6.71
CA ILE A 560 -9.91 -22.58 -7.50
C ILE A 560 -9.59 -23.80 -6.64
N TRP A 561 -8.46 -23.79 -5.92
CA TRP A 561 -8.06 -24.92 -5.08
C TRP A 561 -9.01 -25.14 -3.89
N ALA A 562 -9.64 -24.09 -3.38
CA ALA A 562 -10.68 -24.19 -2.36
C ALA A 562 -11.95 -24.88 -2.88
N ALA A 563 -12.29 -24.67 -4.16
CA ALA A 563 -13.40 -25.35 -4.81
C ALA A 563 -13.14 -26.86 -5.02
N LEU A 564 -11.87 -27.27 -5.14
CA LEU A 564 -11.46 -28.66 -5.42
C LEU A 564 -11.18 -29.45 -4.13
N PRO A 565 -11.98 -30.48 -3.77
CA PRO A 565 -11.88 -31.17 -2.47
C PRO A 565 -10.47 -31.67 -2.11
N ARG A 566 -9.77 -32.29 -3.07
CA ARG A 566 -8.41 -32.84 -2.87
C ARG A 566 -7.30 -31.78 -2.80
N ARG A 567 -7.60 -30.52 -3.11
CA ARG A 567 -6.63 -29.41 -3.14
C ARG A 567 -6.94 -28.30 -2.13
N ARG A 568 -8.00 -28.43 -1.33
CA ARG A 568 -8.39 -27.44 -0.31
C ARG A 568 -7.24 -27.07 0.63
N TRP A 569 -6.43 -28.05 1.04
CA TRP A 569 -5.28 -27.82 1.90
C TRP A 569 -4.23 -26.88 1.27
N ILE A 570 -4.07 -26.89 -0.05
CA ILE A 570 -3.17 -25.97 -0.78
C ILE A 570 -3.71 -24.54 -0.69
N ALA A 571 -5.02 -24.36 -0.84
CA ALA A 571 -5.65 -23.04 -0.68
C ALA A 571 -5.44 -22.48 0.73
N THR A 572 -5.53 -23.32 1.76
CA THR A 572 -5.24 -22.92 3.14
C THR A 572 -3.76 -22.58 3.34
N LEU A 573 -2.85 -23.42 2.83
CA LEU A 573 -1.40 -23.22 2.93
C LEU A 573 -0.95 -21.89 2.30
N MET A 574 -1.41 -21.59 1.09
CA MET A 574 -1.03 -20.37 0.36
C MET A 574 -1.59 -19.09 0.98
N ARG A 575 -2.53 -19.20 1.93
CA ARG A 575 -3.12 -18.06 2.66
C ARG A 575 -2.59 -17.93 4.08
N LEU A 576 -1.61 -18.76 4.48
CA LEU A 576 -0.93 -18.59 5.75
C LEU A 576 -0.19 -17.23 5.77
N PRO A 577 -0.19 -16.49 6.89
CA PRO A 577 0.36 -15.14 6.96
C PRO A 577 1.82 -15.00 6.47
N LEU A 578 2.63 -16.04 6.67
CA LEU A 578 4.04 -16.06 6.25
C LEU A 578 4.20 -16.41 4.75
N LEU A 579 3.40 -17.35 4.24
CA LEU A 579 3.52 -17.85 2.87
C LEU A 579 2.81 -16.94 1.87
N TYR A 580 1.65 -16.40 2.23
CA TYR A 580 0.85 -15.55 1.37
C TYR A 580 1.62 -14.40 0.69
N PRO A 581 2.38 -13.55 1.41
CA PRO A 581 3.13 -12.47 0.76
C PRO A 581 4.21 -13.00 -0.20
N ILE A 582 4.83 -14.14 0.11
CA ILE A 582 5.80 -14.81 -0.76
C ILE A 582 5.10 -15.33 -2.03
N SER A 583 3.97 -16.00 -1.89
CA SER A 583 3.20 -16.53 -3.02
C SER A 583 2.68 -15.40 -3.94
N CYS A 584 2.22 -14.27 -3.38
CA CYS A 584 1.89 -13.08 -4.16
C CYS A 584 3.10 -12.57 -4.96
N MET A 585 4.24 -12.45 -4.30
CA MET A 585 5.48 -11.96 -4.91
C MET A 585 5.96 -12.88 -6.04
N VAL A 586 6.03 -14.20 -5.81
CA VAL A 586 6.43 -15.18 -6.83
C VAL A 586 5.48 -15.13 -8.03
N TYR A 587 4.17 -15.03 -7.79
CA TYR A 587 3.21 -14.90 -8.87
C TYR A 587 3.46 -13.63 -9.70
N ASP A 588 3.65 -12.49 -9.05
CA ASP A 588 3.79 -11.21 -9.74
C ASP A 588 5.13 -11.05 -10.47
N LEU A 589 6.22 -11.59 -9.92
CA LEU A 589 7.58 -11.43 -10.48
C LEU A 589 7.94 -12.49 -11.52
N ALA A 590 7.43 -13.72 -11.37
CA ALA A 590 7.78 -14.82 -12.26
C ALA A 590 6.59 -15.24 -13.14
N VAL A 591 5.45 -15.55 -12.52
CA VAL A 591 4.33 -16.17 -13.26
C VAL A 591 3.67 -15.16 -14.21
N ALA A 592 3.26 -13.99 -13.73
CA ALA A 592 2.56 -13.00 -14.56
C ALA A 592 3.37 -12.54 -15.79
N PRO A 593 4.68 -12.23 -15.69
CA PRO A 593 5.51 -11.88 -16.85
C PRO A 593 5.68 -13.05 -17.84
N LEU A 594 5.77 -14.29 -17.36
CA LEU A 594 5.82 -15.47 -18.23
C LEU A 594 4.52 -15.63 -19.03
N LEU A 595 3.38 -15.37 -18.40
CA LEU A 595 2.07 -15.42 -19.06
C LEU A 595 1.94 -14.31 -20.13
N SER A 596 2.42 -13.10 -19.84
CA SER A 596 2.31 -11.95 -20.74
C SER A 596 3.31 -11.96 -21.90
N GLY A 597 4.57 -12.35 -21.64
CA GLY A 597 5.64 -12.33 -22.62
C GLY A 597 5.40 -13.25 -23.81
N TRP A 598 4.52 -14.25 -23.69
CA TRP A 598 4.14 -15.09 -24.83
C TRP A 598 3.27 -14.34 -25.85
N ASP A 599 2.30 -13.53 -25.38
CA ASP A 599 1.43 -12.73 -26.25
C ASP A 599 2.21 -11.59 -26.91
N GLU A 600 3.08 -10.90 -26.17
CA GLU A 600 3.95 -9.82 -26.69
C GLU A 600 4.89 -10.32 -27.80
N ARG A 601 5.54 -11.48 -27.60
CA ARG A 601 6.41 -12.10 -28.63
C ARG A 601 5.63 -12.45 -29.90
N ARG A 602 4.37 -12.86 -29.77
CA ARG A 602 3.52 -13.20 -30.92
C ARG A 602 3.01 -11.96 -31.66
N ALA A 603 2.66 -10.90 -30.93
CA ALA A 603 2.30 -9.60 -31.51
C ALA A 603 3.46 -9.02 -32.32
N ARG A 604 4.66 -9.00 -31.73
CA ARG A 604 5.88 -8.53 -32.40
C ARG A 604 6.23 -9.35 -33.64
N ARG A 605 6.05 -10.67 -33.61
CA ARG A 605 6.22 -11.54 -34.80
C ARG A 605 5.21 -11.24 -35.90
N ARG A 606 3.98 -10.82 -35.56
CA ARG A 606 2.96 -10.45 -36.55
C ARG A 606 3.25 -9.08 -37.17
N GLU A 607 3.65 -8.10 -36.38
CA GLU A 607 4.10 -6.80 -36.91
C GLU A 607 5.30 -6.97 -37.84
N LEU A 608 6.31 -7.73 -37.43
CA LEU A 608 7.46 -8.05 -38.28
C LEU A 608 7.11 -8.84 -39.54
N ALA A 609 6.00 -9.58 -39.53
CA ALA A 609 5.49 -10.30 -40.70
C ALA A 609 4.53 -9.46 -41.56
N GLN A 610 4.05 -8.30 -41.07
CA GLN A 610 3.29 -7.32 -41.84
C GLN A 610 4.19 -6.25 -42.46
N LEU A 611 5.38 -6.06 -41.89
CA LEU A 611 6.45 -5.20 -42.41
C LEU A 611 7.33 -5.91 -43.46
N ARG A 612 7.14 -7.23 -43.63
CA ARG A 612 7.75 -8.06 -44.68
C ARG A 612 6.68 -8.40 -45.70
#